data_AF-W8YZS5-F1
#
_entry.id   AF-W8YZS5-F1
#
_cell.length_a   1.000
_cell.length_b   1.000
_cell.length_c   1.000
_cell.angle_alpha   90.00
_cell.angle_beta   90.00
_cell.angle_gamma   90.00
#
_symmetry.space_group_name_H-M   'P 1'
#
loop_
_entity.id
_entity.type
_entity.pdbx_description
1 polymer ?
#
loop_
_entity_poly.entity_id
_entity_poly.type
_entity_poly.pdbx_seq_one_letter_code
_entity_poly.pdbx_strand_id
1 'polypeptide(L)'
;MLHTRRWRFFAVLSIVGLILLILLKINFISITIATSSAERGKIFDKNGVMLATNKKVKSLYCTSNDEKLSKQDTSNTLAFFNQFSSEFQHDISTENIKSQLQQSCKKKTMNDIPLYSDINENELAFINKTNPIM
;
A
#
# COMPACT_ATOMS: atom_id res chain seq x y z
N MET A 1 -28.11 27.47 -49.48
CA MET A 1 -26.66 27.69 -49.31
C MET A 1 -26.23 28.06 -47.88
N LEU A 2 -27.07 28.74 -47.08
CA LEU A 2 -26.76 29.11 -45.69
C LEU A 2 -26.69 27.90 -44.72
N HIS A 3 -27.55 26.89 -44.94
CA HIS A 3 -27.65 25.70 -44.09
C HIS A 3 -26.35 24.86 -44.13
N THR A 4 -25.85 24.51 -45.32
CA THR A 4 -24.61 23.73 -45.50
C THR A 4 -23.37 24.39 -44.91
N ARG A 5 -23.30 25.73 -44.93
CA ARG A 5 -22.19 26.49 -44.31
C ARG A 5 -22.23 26.43 -42.77
N ARG A 6 -23.43 26.42 -42.19
CA ARG A 6 -23.67 26.33 -40.75
C ARG A 6 -23.31 24.94 -40.21
N TRP A 7 -23.68 23.88 -40.92
CA TRP A 7 -23.33 22.50 -40.55
C TRP A 7 -21.83 22.23 -40.60
N ARG A 8 -21.12 22.80 -41.59
CA ARG A 8 -19.65 22.73 -41.65
C ARG A 8 -19.00 23.41 -40.45
N PHE A 9 -19.54 24.55 -40.00
CA PHE A 9 -19.02 25.25 -38.82
C PHE A 9 -19.22 24.43 -37.54
N PHE A 10 -20.39 23.82 -37.35
CA PHE A 10 -20.65 22.92 -36.21
C PHE A 10 -19.76 21.66 -36.24
N ALA A 11 -19.51 21.09 -37.42
CA ALA A 11 -18.61 19.95 -37.56
C ALA A 11 -17.17 20.30 -37.14
N VAL A 12 -16.65 21.46 -37.56
CA VAL A 12 -15.32 21.94 -37.16
C VAL A 12 -15.25 22.21 -35.66
N LEU A 13 -16.26 22.88 -35.09
CA LEU A 13 -16.35 23.11 -33.65
C LEU A 13 -16.35 21.81 -32.83
N SER A 14 -17.06 20.79 -33.31
CA SER A 14 -17.10 19.47 -32.67
C SER A 14 -15.74 18.78 -32.68
N ILE A 15 -15.01 18.84 -33.79
CA ILE A 15 -13.66 18.25 -33.90
C ILE A 15 -12.67 19.00 -33.00
N VAL A 16 -12.69 20.34 -33.02
CA VAL A 16 -11.81 21.17 -32.17
C VAL A 16 -12.11 20.94 -30.69
N GLY A 17 -13.39 20.86 -30.31
CA GLY A 17 -13.80 20.55 -28.94
C GLY A 17 -13.35 19.17 -28.47
N LEU A 18 -13.42 18.16 -29.33
CA LEU A 18 -12.94 16.81 -29.03
C LEU A 18 -11.42 16.78 -28.79
N ILE A 19 -10.65 17.49 -29.63
CA ILE A 19 -9.19 17.62 -29.47
C ILE A 19 -8.85 18.30 -28.15
N LEU A 20 -9.57 19.37 -27.79
CA LEU A 20 -9.39 20.09 -26.52
C LEU A 20 -9.69 19.22 -25.30
N LEU A 21 -10.75 18.39 -25.36
CA LEU A 21 -11.09 17.43 -24.30
C LEU A 21 -10.01 16.36 -24.13
N ILE A 22 -9.46 15.84 -25.23
CA ILE A 22 -8.38 14.85 -25.20
C ILE A 22 -7.11 15.47 -24.58
N LEU A 23 -6.74 16.69 -25.00
CA LEU A 23 -5.57 17.40 -24.45
C LEU A 23 -5.73 17.71 -22.95
N LEU A 24 -6.91 18.15 -22.52
CA LEU A 24 -7.22 18.33 -21.09
C LEU A 24 -7.06 17.01 -20.35
N LYS A 25 -7.56 15.89 -20.88
CA LYS A 25 -7.47 14.56 -20.25
C LYS A 25 -6.03 14.04 -20.12
N ILE A 26 -5.13 14.38 -21.06
CA ILE A 26 -3.72 13.96 -21.05
C ILE A 26 -2.90 14.78 -20.04
N ASN A 27 -3.24 16.05 -19.80
CA ASN A 27 -2.58 16.86 -18.76
C ASN A 27 -2.92 16.45 -17.32
N PHE A 28 -3.84 15.50 -17.12
CA PHE A 28 -4.13 14.88 -15.82
C PHE A 28 -3.32 13.60 -15.55
N ILE A 29 -2.24 13.35 -16.29
CA ILE A 29 -1.29 12.27 -15.94
C ILE A 29 -0.57 12.70 -14.65
N SER A 30 -1.13 12.29 -13.51
CA SER A 30 -0.47 12.39 -12.21
C SER A 30 0.69 11.39 -12.18
N ILE A 31 1.91 11.88 -12.41
CA ILE A 31 3.13 11.08 -12.25
C ILE A 31 3.45 11.02 -10.75
N THR A 32 3.05 9.94 -10.09
CA THR A 32 3.47 9.66 -8.71
C THR A 32 4.89 9.12 -8.73
N ILE A 33 5.87 9.97 -8.40
CA ILE A 33 7.26 9.54 -8.21
C ILE A 33 7.35 8.94 -6.80
N ALA A 34 7.33 7.60 -6.71
CA ALA A 34 7.64 6.90 -5.47
C ALA A 34 9.16 6.88 -5.28
N THR A 35 9.67 7.66 -4.34
CA THR A 35 11.07 7.56 -3.91
C THR A 35 11.21 6.43 -2.90
N SER A 36 12.16 5.52 -3.12
CA SER A 36 12.48 4.51 -2.10
C SER A 36 13.25 5.17 -0.95
N SER A 37 13.01 4.67 0.28
CA SER A 37 13.78 5.14 1.44
C SER A 37 15.24 4.73 1.30
N ALA A 38 16.15 5.68 1.56
CA ALA A 38 17.59 5.41 1.53
C ALA A 38 18.00 4.50 2.70
N GLU A 39 18.95 3.60 2.46
CA GLU A 39 19.55 2.79 3.51
C GLU A 39 20.26 3.70 4.53
N ARG A 40 20.07 3.44 5.84
CA ARG A 40 20.75 4.22 6.88
C ARG A 40 22.26 3.96 6.85
N GLY A 41 23.06 4.94 7.27
CA GLY A 41 24.50 4.75 7.43
C GLY A 41 24.83 3.68 8.48
N LYS A 42 25.93 2.95 8.27
CA LYS A 42 26.50 2.04 9.27
C LYS A 42 27.07 2.84 10.43
N ILE A 43 26.93 2.33 11.65
CA ILE A 43 27.50 2.94 12.86
C ILE A 43 28.68 2.09 13.31
N PHE A 44 29.82 2.73 13.55
CA PHE A 44 31.04 2.10 14.05
C PHE A 44 31.47 2.75 15.37
N ASP A 45 32.12 1.97 16.24
CA ASP A 45 32.78 2.49 17.43
C ASP A 45 34.12 3.16 17.09
N LYS A 46 34.80 3.72 18.10
CA LYS A 46 36.12 4.35 17.95
C LYS A 46 37.22 3.43 17.43
N ASN A 47 37.04 2.11 17.54
CA ASN A 47 37.99 1.09 17.11
C ASN A 47 37.63 0.49 15.74
N GLY A 48 36.54 0.96 15.10
CA GLY A 48 36.05 0.44 13.82
C GLY A 48 35.17 -0.80 13.94
N VAL A 49 34.71 -1.18 15.13
CA VAL A 49 33.75 -2.27 15.33
C VAL A 49 32.37 -1.80 14.91
N MET A 50 31.70 -2.57 14.05
CA MET A 50 30.35 -2.26 13.57
C MET A 50 29.32 -2.46 14.69
N LEU A 51 28.63 -1.40 15.06
CA LEU A 51 27.59 -1.40 16.10
C LEU A 51 26.18 -1.49 15.53
N ALA A 52 25.96 -0.96 14.31
CA ALA A 52 24.67 -1.06 13.63
C ALA A 52 24.83 -1.06 12.11
N THR A 53 24.00 -1.85 11.43
CA THR A 53 23.89 -1.91 9.98
C THR A 53 22.45 -2.23 9.59
N ASN A 54 22.10 -2.01 8.32
CA ASN A 54 20.80 -2.41 7.80
C ASN A 54 20.75 -3.91 7.55
N LYS A 55 19.59 -4.52 7.85
CA LYS A 55 19.19 -5.86 7.40
C LYS A 55 17.98 -5.68 6.49
N LYS A 56 18.03 -6.26 5.29
CA LYS A 56 16.84 -6.34 4.43
C LYS A 56 15.92 -7.42 4.99
N VAL A 57 14.66 -7.06 5.21
CA VAL A 57 13.64 -7.95 5.76
C VAL A 57 12.35 -7.83 4.94
N LYS A 58 11.57 -8.90 4.94
CA LYS A 58 10.21 -8.92 4.40
C LYS A 58 9.24 -8.70 5.56
N SER A 59 8.20 -7.89 5.33
CA SER A 59 7.24 -7.51 6.37
C SER A 59 5.82 -7.49 5.81
N LEU A 60 4.86 -7.80 6.68
CA LEU A 60 3.43 -7.74 6.45
C LEU A 60 2.88 -6.43 7.00
N TYR A 61 2.14 -5.73 6.14
CA TYR A 61 1.44 -4.51 6.47
C TYR A 61 -0.05 -4.70 6.20
N CYS A 62 -0.88 -4.11 7.04
CA CYS A 62 -2.29 -3.90 6.72
C CYS A 62 -2.43 -2.51 6.11
N THR A 63 -2.90 -2.47 4.87
CA THR A 63 -3.16 -1.23 4.13
C THR A 63 -4.66 -1.06 4.01
N SER A 64 -5.22 0.01 4.58
CA SER A 64 -6.66 0.30 4.49
C SER A 64 -6.86 1.63 3.78
N ASN A 65 -7.62 1.61 2.69
CA ASN A 65 -8.08 2.84 2.02
C ASN A 65 -9.25 3.49 2.77
N ASP A 66 -9.93 2.72 3.63
CA ASP A 66 -11.03 3.21 4.43
C ASP A 66 -10.55 3.83 5.75
N GLU A 67 -11.30 4.82 6.26
CA GLU A 67 -11.07 5.44 7.57
C GLU A 67 -11.06 4.42 8.73
N LYS A 68 -11.65 3.24 8.52
CA LYS A 68 -11.80 2.20 9.55
C LYS A 68 -11.88 0.81 8.94
N LEU A 69 -11.05 -0.12 9.41
CA LEU A 69 -11.20 -1.55 9.10
C LEU A 69 -12.57 -2.07 9.53
N SER A 70 -13.16 -2.95 8.71
CA SER A 70 -14.40 -3.61 9.11
C SER A 70 -14.15 -4.60 10.26
N LYS A 71 -15.21 -4.93 11.00
CA LYS A 71 -15.15 -5.97 12.04
C LYS A 71 -14.78 -7.33 11.43
N GLN A 72 -15.22 -7.59 10.20
CA GLN A 72 -14.94 -8.84 9.51
C GLN A 72 -13.45 -8.93 9.16
N ASP A 73 -12.88 -7.88 8.58
CA ASP A 73 -11.46 -7.86 8.19
C ASP A 73 -10.56 -7.97 9.42
N THR A 74 -10.94 -7.30 10.52
CA THR A 74 -10.28 -7.47 11.82
C THR A 74 -10.34 -8.92 12.27
N SER A 75 -11.50 -9.58 12.23
CA SER A 75 -11.64 -10.98 12.64
C SER A 75 -10.83 -11.93 11.75
N ASN A 76 -10.85 -11.72 10.44
CA ASN A 76 -10.10 -12.52 9.46
C ASN A 76 -8.59 -12.38 9.71
N THR A 77 -8.14 -11.16 9.97
CA THR A 77 -6.74 -10.86 10.33
C THR A 77 -6.30 -11.64 11.57
N LEU A 78 -7.10 -11.59 12.63
CA LEU A 78 -6.78 -12.28 13.88
C LEU A 78 -6.77 -13.80 13.70
N ALA A 79 -7.71 -14.34 12.94
CA ALA A 79 -7.74 -15.77 12.61
C ALA A 79 -6.50 -16.19 11.80
N PHE A 80 -6.10 -15.39 10.82
CA PHE A 80 -4.87 -15.61 10.06
C PHE A 80 -3.64 -15.65 10.98
N PHE A 81 -3.47 -14.67 11.87
CA PHE A 81 -2.31 -14.64 12.77
C PHE A 81 -2.31 -15.75 13.80
N ASN A 82 -3.48 -16.20 14.26
CA ASN A 82 -3.59 -17.39 15.11
C ASN A 82 -3.09 -18.64 14.38
N GLN A 83 -3.52 -18.84 13.13
CA GLN A 83 -3.06 -19.98 12.34
C GLN A 83 -1.57 -19.88 12.02
N PHE A 84 -1.11 -18.71 11.60
CA PHE A 84 0.29 -18.45 11.28
C PHE A 84 1.20 -18.67 12.50
N SER A 85 0.80 -18.16 13.67
CA SER A 85 1.49 -18.38 14.94
C SER A 85 1.59 -19.87 15.27
N SER A 86 0.50 -20.62 15.12
CA SER A 86 0.48 -22.06 15.39
C SER A 86 1.36 -22.86 14.42
N GLU A 87 1.33 -22.52 13.12
CA GLU A 87 2.07 -23.24 12.08
C GLU A 87 3.59 -23.07 12.23
N PHE A 88 4.03 -21.83 12.49
CA PHE A 88 5.45 -21.47 12.56
C PHE A 88 6.00 -21.38 13.99
N GLN A 89 5.17 -21.63 15.00
CA GLN A 89 5.52 -21.58 16.42
C GLN A 89 6.04 -20.20 16.87
N HIS A 90 5.52 -19.13 16.27
CA HIS A 90 5.82 -17.77 16.70
C HIS A 90 4.92 -17.35 17.84
N ASP A 91 5.48 -16.69 18.86
CA ASP A 91 4.71 -16.06 19.93
C ASP A 91 4.12 -14.72 19.45
N ILE A 92 3.04 -14.79 18.65
CA ILE A 92 2.33 -13.62 18.12
C ILE A 92 1.07 -13.41 18.94
N SER A 93 1.03 -12.32 19.70
CA SER A 93 -0.16 -11.92 20.44
C SER A 93 -1.22 -11.32 19.52
N THR A 94 -2.35 -12.03 19.34
CA THR A 94 -3.52 -11.50 18.63
C THR A 94 -4.10 -10.26 19.29
N GLU A 95 -4.03 -10.14 20.61
CA GLU A 95 -4.42 -8.95 21.36
C GLU A 95 -3.58 -7.73 20.94
N ASN A 96 -2.28 -7.92 20.74
CA ASN A 96 -1.40 -6.86 20.26
C ASN A 96 -1.75 -6.43 18.83
N ILE A 97 -1.97 -7.40 17.93
CA ILE A 97 -2.43 -7.13 16.55
C ILE A 97 -3.76 -6.36 16.56
N LYS A 98 -4.72 -6.80 17.37
CA LYS A 98 -6.01 -6.12 17.54
C LYS A 98 -5.84 -4.68 18.03
N SER A 99 -4.96 -4.45 19.02
CA SER A 99 -4.65 -3.10 19.52
C SER A 99 -4.07 -2.21 18.43
N GLN A 100 -3.15 -2.72 17.61
CA GLN A 100 -2.56 -1.98 16.49
C GLN A 100 -3.60 -1.59 15.43
N LEU A 101 -4.47 -2.53 15.04
CA LEU A 101 -5.58 -2.27 14.11
C LEU A 101 -6.60 -1.26 14.65
N GLN A 102 -6.82 -1.23 15.96
CA GLN A 102 -7.71 -0.24 16.59
C GLN A 102 -7.06 1.15 16.71
N GLN A 103 -5.75 1.23 16.90
CA GLN A 103 -5.01 2.49 17.00
C GLN A 103 -4.89 3.19 15.65
N SER A 104 -4.77 2.45 14.54
CA SER A 104 -4.74 3.05 13.19
C SER A 104 -6.03 3.79 12.85
N CYS A 105 -7.19 3.27 13.26
CA CYS A 105 -8.48 3.94 13.11
C CYS A 105 -8.53 5.32 13.80
N LYS A 106 -7.60 5.60 14.74
CA LYS A 106 -7.47 6.90 15.40
C LYS A 106 -6.45 7.83 14.71
N LYS A 107 -5.57 7.29 13.87
CA LYS A 107 -4.51 8.01 13.17
C LYS A 107 -4.85 8.08 11.67
N LYS A 108 -5.60 9.12 11.27
CA LYS A 108 -5.99 9.39 9.86
C LYS A 108 -4.84 9.47 8.84
N THR A 109 -3.59 9.46 9.28
CA THR A 109 -2.40 9.72 8.46
C THR A 109 -1.52 8.49 8.22
N MET A 110 -1.82 7.33 8.82
CA MET A 110 -1.04 6.10 8.64
C MET A 110 -1.79 5.15 7.69
N ASN A 111 -1.38 5.14 6.42
CA ASN A 111 -1.96 4.26 5.41
C ASN A 111 -1.57 2.78 5.64
N ASP A 112 -0.39 2.54 6.23
CA ASP A 112 0.18 1.20 6.39
C ASP A 112 0.42 0.91 7.88
N ILE A 113 -0.20 -0.15 8.38
CA ILE A 113 -0.05 -0.64 9.76
C ILE A 113 0.93 -1.81 9.73
N PRO A 114 2.12 -1.71 10.33
CA PRO A 114 3.04 -2.86 10.40
C PRO A 114 2.45 -3.92 11.34
N LEU A 115 2.31 -5.15 10.85
CA LEU A 115 1.74 -6.26 11.62
C LEU A 115 2.81 -7.27 12.02
N TYR A 116 3.70 -7.61 11.09
CA TYR A 116 4.76 -8.59 11.33
C TYR A 116 5.96 -8.32 10.41
N SER A 117 7.16 -8.65 10.86
CA SER A 117 8.41 -8.40 10.13
C SER A 117 9.38 -9.56 10.30
N ASP A 118 10.39 -9.61 9.43
CA ASP A 118 11.41 -10.67 9.39
C ASP A 118 10.86 -12.01 8.87
N ILE A 119 9.95 -11.92 7.90
CA ILE A 119 9.32 -13.07 7.24
C ILE A 119 10.37 -13.85 6.44
N ASN A 120 10.47 -15.16 6.71
CA ASN A 120 11.32 -16.07 5.95
C ASN A 120 10.61 -16.64 4.70
N GLU A 121 11.31 -17.43 3.88
CA GLU A 121 10.74 -17.95 2.62
C GLU A 121 9.59 -18.94 2.81
N ASN A 122 9.61 -19.75 3.86
CA ASN A 122 8.55 -20.73 4.12
C ASN A 122 7.27 -20.02 4.59
N GLU A 123 7.42 -19.03 5.46
CA GLU A 123 6.33 -18.15 5.90
C GLU A 123 5.75 -17.37 4.73
N LEU A 124 6.61 -16.82 3.87
CA LEU A 124 6.17 -16.12 2.66
C LEU A 124 5.36 -17.04 1.74
N ALA A 125 5.81 -18.28 1.54
CA ALA A 125 5.07 -19.27 0.76
C ALA A 125 3.70 -19.58 1.37
N PHE A 126 3.62 -19.70 2.70
CA PHE A 126 2.36 -19.89 3.41
C PHE A 126 1.42 -18.69 3.27
N ILE A 127 1.94 -17.47 3.42
CA ILE A 127 1.18 -16.22 3.26
C ILE A 127 0.59 -16.15 1.85
N ASN A 128 1.41 -16.40 0.83
CA ASN A 128 0.99 -16.36 -0.57
C ASN A 128 -0.05 -17.43 -0.91
N LYS A 129 0.05 -18.62 -0.29
CA LYS A 129 -0.94 -19.70 -0.47
C LYS A 129 -2.27 -19.37 0.20
N THR A 130 -2.21 -18.78 1.40
CA THR A 130 -3.40 -18.44 2.18
C THR A 130 -4.11 -17.22 1.62
N ASN A 131 -3.38 -16.36 0.89
CA ASN A 131 -3.83 -15.10 0.30
C ASN A 131 -4.85 -14.40 1.21
N PRO A 132 -4.43 -13.92 2.40
CA PRO A 132 -5.35 -13.31 3.34
C PRO A 132 -6.03 -12.13 2.65
N ILE A 133 -7.31 -12.29 2.33
CA ILE A 133 -8.14 -11.20 1.85
C ILE A 133 -8.33 -10.28 3.07
N MET A 134 -7.52 -9.24 3.13
CA MET A 134 -7.57 -8.13 4.08
C MET A 134 -7.98 -6.86 3.33
#